data_AF-A0A1I2ZAD0-F1
#
_entry.id   AF-A0A1I2ZAD0-F1
#
_cell.length_a   1.000
_cell.length_b   1.000
_cell.length_c   1.000
_cell.angle_alpha   90.00
_cell.angle_beta   90.00
_cell.angle_gamma   90.00
#
_symmetry.space_group_name_H-M   'P 1'
#
loop_
_entity.id
_entity.type
_entity.pdbx_description
1 polymer ?
#
loop_
_entity_poly.entity_id
_entity_poly.type
_entity_poly.pdbx_seq_one_letter_code
_entity_poly.pdbx_strand_id
1 'polypeptide(L)' 'MQKNPGVAAVLSFLICGLGQIYNGQIGKGLLLFGGAIISGFLTTILIGFILLPAIWLYGIYDAYKTANSINKQAKRVD' A
#
# COMPACT_ATOMS: atom_id res chain seq x y z
N MET A 1 -19.70 2.80 -1.12
CA MET A 1 -19.00 3.12 -2.39
C MET A 1 -18.03 1.99 -2.71
N GLN A 2 -18.12 1.42 -3.91
CA GLN A 2 -17.15 0.44 -4.37
C GLN A 2 -15.79 1.12 -4.60
N LYS A 3 -14.72 0.50 -4.10
CA LYS A 3 -13.33 0.92 -4.32
C LYS A 3 -12.82 0.30 -5.62
N ASN A 4 -12.01 1.02 -6.40
CA ASN A 4 -11.36 0.41 -7.56
C ASN A 4 -10.00 -0.20 -7.16
N PRO A 5 -9.82 -1.54 -7.22
CA PRO A 5 -8.57 -2.18 -6.82
C PRO A 5 -7.37 -1.79 -7.68
N GLY A 6 -7.60 -1.54 -8.98
CA GLY A 6 -6.55 -1.08 -9.89
C GLY A 6 -6.07 0.32 -9.54
N VAL A 7 -7.00 1.24 -9.24
CA VAL A 7 -6.65 2.59 -8.77
C VAL A 7 -5.88 2.53 -7.45
N ALA A 8 -6.32 1.70 -6.50
CA ALA A 8 -5.61 1.53 -5.24
C ALA A 8 -4.17 1.02 -5.46
N ALA A 9 -3.98 0.05 -6.37
CA ALA A 9 -2.66 -0.48 -6.71
C ALA A 9 -1.76 0.57 -7.37
N VAL A 10 -2.28 1.33 -8.35
CA VAL A 10 -1.54 2.39 -9.05
C VAL A 10 -1.15 3.51 -8.08
N LEU A 11 -2.04 3.89 -7.17
CA LEU A 11 -1.72 4.87 -6.14
C LEU A 11 -0.56 4.41 -5.26
N SER A 12 -0.58 3.15 -4.78
CA SER A 12 0.54 2.59 -4.01
C SER A 12 1.82 2.39 -4.82
N PHE A 13 1.71 2.19 -6.13
CA PHE A 13 2.86 2.12 -7.04
C PHE A 13 3.54 3.48 -7.16
N LEU A 14 2.77 4.55 -7.36
CA LEU A 14 3.29 5.91 -7.48
C LEU A 14 3.89 6.40 -6.16
N ILE A 15 3.19 6.18 -5.05
CA ILE A 15 3.64 6.57 -3.71
C ILE A 15 3.26 5.46 -2.74
N CYS A 16 4.26 4.86 -2.10
CA CYS A 16 4.04 3.79 -1.13
C CYS A 16 3.10 4.25 -0.01
N GLY A 17 2.02 3.51 0.23
CA GLY A 17 1.02 3.82 1.26
C GLY A 17 -0.20 4.63 0.76
N LEU A 18 -0.18 5.22 -0.44
CA LEU A 18 -1.35 5.97 -0.94
C LEU A 18 -2.57 5.09 -1.23
N GLY A 19 -2.37 3.88 -1.75
CA GLY A 19 -3.49 2.95 -2.00
C GLY A 19 -4.22 2.56 -0.71
N GLN A 20 -3.49 2.45 0.40
CA GLN A 20 -4.06 2.21 1.73
C GLN A 20 -4.86 3.41 2.21
N ILE A 21 -4.37 4.65 2.00
CA ILE A 21 -5.12 5.87 2.31
C ILE A 21 -6.40 5.94 1.46
N TYR A 22 -6.33 5.64 0.17
CA TYR A 22 -7.50 5.55 -0.71
C TYR A 22 -8.53 4.52 -0.23
N ASN A 23 -8.06 3.41 0.32
CA ASN A 23 -8.90 2.36 0.94
C ASN A 23 -9.47 2.77 2.32
N GLY A 24 -9.13 3.95 2.84
CA GLY A 24 -9.56 4.44 4.16
C GLY A 24 -8.67 3.95 5.32
N GLN A 25 -7.57 3.26 5.04
CA GLN A 25 -6.62 2.76 6.04
C GLN A 25 -5.45 3.74 6.24
N ILE A 26 -5.75 4.93 6.78
CA ILE A 26 -4.77 6.02 6.91
C ILE A 26 -3.54 5.60 7.72
N GLY A 27 -3.73 5.00 8.90
CA GLY A 27 -2.62 4.56 9.75
C GLY A 27 -1.70 3.55 9.05
N LYS A 28 -2.26 2.61 8.30
CA LYS A 28 -1.48 1.64 7.51
C LYS A 28 -0.72 2.30 6.37
N GLY A 29 -1.35 3.27 5.70
CA GLY A 29 -0.70 4.06 4.66
C GLY A 29 0.50 4.85 5.18
N LEU A 30 0.35 5.51 6.33
CA LEU A 30 1.44 6.24 6.98
C LEU A 30 2.58 5.32 7.43
N LEU A 31 2.28 4.13 7.95
CA LEU A 31 3.30 3.14 8.32
C LEU A 31 4.10 2.66 7.11
N LEU A 32 3.44 2.38 5.99
CA LEU A 32 4.13 1.97 4.75
C LEU A 32 4.95 3.11 4.16
N PHE A 33 4.42 4.33 4.16
CA PHE A 33 5.14 5.50 3.69
C PHE A 33 6.39 5.78 4.55
N GLY A 34 6.27 5.75 5.88
CA GLY A 34 7.39 5.88 6.80
C GLY A 34 8.42 4.73 6.65
N GLY A 35 7.95 3.50 6.48
CA GLY A 35 8.81 2.34 6.23
C GLY A 35 9.59 2.44 4.92
N ALA A 36 8.99 2.99 3.87
CA ALA A 36 9.67 3.28 2.61
C ALA A 36 10.74 4.38 2.77
N ILE A 37 10.47 5.44 3.54
CA ILE A 37 11.46 6.47 3.86
C ILE A 37 12.66 5.88 4.62
N ILE A 38 12.40 5.11 5.69
CA ILE A 38 13.44 4.44 6.47
C ILE A 38 14.25 3.49 5.59
N SER A 39 13.58 2.70 4.74
CA SER A 39 14.25 1.79 3.81
C SER A 39 15.08 2.54 2.77
N GLY A 40 14.66 3.72 2.35
CA GLY A 40 15.43 4.64 1.52
C GLY A 40 16.73 5.09 2.21
N PHE A 41 16.69 5.44 3.50
CA PHE A 41 17.93 5.74 4.25
C PHE A 41 18.84 4.52 4.38
N LEU A 42 18.27 3.32 4.56
CA LEU A 42 19.02 2.08 4.65
C LEU A 42 19.71 1.67 3.33
N THR A 43 19.38 2.28 2.18
CA THR A 43 20.11 1.99 0.93
C THR A 43 21.57 2.43 1.02
N THR A 44 21.89 3.41 1.88
CA THR A 44 23.27 3.88 2.14
C THR A 44 24.18 2.77 2.68
N ILE A 45 23.61 1.73 3.32
CA ILE A 45 24.33 0.58 3.89
C ILE A 45 24.01 -0.73 3.17
N LEU A 46 23.60 -0.67 1.90
CA LEU A 46 23.19 -1.79 1.03
C LEU A 46 21.90 -2.53 1.43
N ILE A 47 21.57 -2.60 2.71
CA ILE A 47 20.38 -3.31 3.23
C ILE A 47 19.07 -2.78 2.61
N GLY A 48 18.98 -1.46 2.42
CA GLY A 48 17.79 -0.82 1.86
C GLY A 48 17.48 -1.23 0.42
N PHE A 49 18.45 -1.73 -0.36
CA PHE A 49 18.21 -2.15 -1.74
C PHE A 49 17.29 -3.37 -1.84
N ILE A 50 17.22 -4.18 -0.80
CA ILE A 50 16.28 -5.31 -0.73
C ILE A 50 15.00 -4.86 -0.03
N LEU A 51 15.13 -4.12 1.07
CA LEU A 51 14.01 -3.72 1.91
C LEU A 51 13.03 -2.78 1.20
N LEU A 52 13.54 -1.77 0.48
CA LEU A 52 12.72 -0.79 -0.22
C LEU A 52 11.81 -1.44 -1.29
N PRO A 53 12.30 -2.26 -2.24
CA PRO A 53 11.42 -2.94 -3.19
C PRO A 53 10.50 -3.95 -2.51
N ALA A 54 10.91 -4.63 -1.42
CA ALA A 54 10.02 -5.53 -0.69
C ALA A 54 8.81 -4.79 -0.10
N ILE A 55 9.04 -3.68 0.61
CA ILE A 55 7.97 -2.84 1.19
C ILE A 55 7.10 -2.25 0.09
N TRP A 56 7.70 -1.78 -0.99
CA TRP A 56 6.98 -1.18 -2.12
C TRP A 56 6.06 -2.19 -2.82
N LEU A 57 6.58 -3.37 -3.18
CA LEU A 57 5.78 -4.45 -3.78
C LEU A 57 4.68 -4.95 -2.85
N TYR A 58 5.00 -5.10 -1.55
CA TYR A 58 3.99 -5.43 -0.55
C TYR A 58 2.88 -4.37 -0.51
N GLY A 59 3.23 -3.08 -0.52
CA GLY A 59 2.27 -1.98 -0.48
C GLY A 59 1.30 -1.97 -1.68
N ILE A 60 1.78 -2.32 -2.87
CA ILE A 60 0.95 -2.44 -4.08
C ILE A 60 -0.02 -3.62 -3.95
N TYR A 61 0.49 -4.81 -3.62
CA TYR A 61 -0.31 -6.02 -3.47
C TYR A 61 -1.37 -5.86 -2.38
N ASP A 62 -0.98 -5.29 -1.25
CA ASP A 62 -1.85 -5.05 -0.11
C ASP A 62 -2.97 -4.07 -0.44
N ALA A 63 -2.68 -2.98 -1.16
CA ALA A 63 -3.69 -2.01 -1.59
C ALA A 63 -4.73 -2.64 -2.52
N TYR A 64 -4.28 -3.44 -3.50
CA TYR A 64 -5.17 -4.19 -4.41
C TYR A 64 -6.07 -5.18 -3.64
N LYS A 65 -5.47 -6.02 -2.80
CA LYS A 65 -6.19 -7.04 -2.04
C LYS A 65 -7.18 -6.44 -1.06
N THR A 66 -6.80 -5.36 -0.40
CA THR A 66 -7.64 -4.65 0.56
C THR A 66 -8.85 -4.01 -0.13
N ALA A 67 -8.66 -3.33 -1.26
CA ALA A 67 -9.76 -2.77 -2.05
C ALA A 67 -10.77 -3.87 -2.46
N ASN A 68 -10.27 -5.02 -2.92
CA ASN A 68 -11.11 -6.18 -3.24
C ASN A 68 -11.86 -6.73 -2.02
N SER A 69 -11.20 -6.78 -0.86
CA SER A 69 -11.82 -7.21 0.39
C SER A 69 -12.97 -6.27 0.81
N ILE A 70 -12.74 -4.96 0.75
CA ILE A 70 -13.75 -3.94 1.07
C ILE A 70 -14.98 -4.09 0.16
N ASN A 71 -14.77 -4.28 -1.15
CA ASN A 71 -15.88 -4.48 -2.09
C ASN A 71 -16.66 -5.77 -1.80
N LYS A 72 -15.95 -6.87 -1.50
CA LYS A 72 -16.58 -8.14 -1.16
C LYS A 72 -17.39 -8.05 0.13
N GLN A 73 -16.91 -7.29 1.12
CA GLN A 73 -17.62 -7.06 2.36
C GLN A 73 -18.86 -6.20 2.14
N ALA A 74 -18.76 -5.10 1.40
CA ALA A 74 -19.92 -4.27 1.06
C ALA A 74 -21.06 -5.09 0.42
N LYS A 75 -20.74 -5.95 -0.55
CA LYS A 75 -21.71 -6.82 -1.23
C LYS A 75 -22.38 -7.87 -0.34
N ARG A 76 -21.84 -8.18 0.85
CA ARG A 76 -22.43 -9.15 1.78
C ARG A 76 -23.43 -8.53 2.76
N VAL A 77 -23.40 -7.20 2.90
CA VAL A 77 -24.25 -6.45 3.81
C VAL A 77 -25.47 -5.86 3.07
N ASP A 78 -25.39 -5.84 1.73
CA ASP A 78 -26.51 -5.58 0.82
C ASP A 78 -27.38 -6.83 0.64
#